data_AF-A0A7S0Y4M8-F1
#
_entry.id   AF-A0A7S0Y4M8-F1
#
_cell.length_a   1.000
_cell.length_b   1.000
_cell.length_c   1.000
_cell.angle_alpha   90.00
_cell.angle_beta   90.00
_cell.angle_gamma   90.00
#
_symmetry.space_group_name_H-M   'P 1'
#
loop_
_entity.id
_entity.type
_entity.pdbx_description
1 polymer ?
#
loop_
_entity_poly.entity_id
_entity_poly.type
_entity_poly.pdbx_seq_one_letter_code
_entity_poly.pdbx_strand_id
1 'polypeptide(L)'
;SSSSSSSSSASGVIKLALMDVSMGVRMQGVDELDHVGYGVGGGMDVNGDGFGDLLVSGHGGVGEASFGEAYVVFGRGEGFGESFGLTTLDGRMNGFAVAGVVGGGVFESVASAGDFNGDKNVSEVLIG
;
A
#
# COMPACT_ATOMS: atom_id res chain seq x y z
N SER A 1 54.39 -6.34 1.79
CA SER A 1 53.24 -7.12 2.30
C SER A 1 52.25 -6.13 2.85
N SER A 2 51.07 -5.99 2.26
CA SER A 2 49.95 -5.32 2.92
C SER A 2 48.68 -5.94 2.39
N SER A 3 48.15 -6.90 3.15
CA SER A 3 46.86 -7.51 2.91
C SER A 3 45.84 -6.64 3.63
N SER A 4 45.02 -5.90 2.90
CA SER A 4 43.87 -5.21 3.48
C SER A 4 42.65 -6.11 3.31
N SER A 5 42.35 -6.88 4.35
CA SER A 5 41.15 -7.71 4.42
C SER A 5 40.00 -6.83 4.88
N SER A 6 39.22 -6.29 3.94
CA SER A 6 37.97 -5.61 4.28
C SER A 6 36.85 -6.65 4.41
N SER A 7 36.65 -7.15 5.63
CA SER A 7 35.48 -7.96 5.95
C SER A 7 34.28 -7.02 6.09
N SER A 8 33.63 -6.72 4.96
CA SER A 8 32.33 -6.02 5.00
C SER A 8 31.29 -7.03 5.47
N SER A 9 31.04 -7.05 6.78
CA SER A 9 29.91 -7.76 7.34
C SER A 9 28.66 -7.06 6.82
N ALA A 10 28.07 -7.59 5.75
CA ALA A 10 26.78 -7.15 5.25
C ALA A 10 25.76 -7.38 6.38
N SER A 11 25.51 -6.34 7.17
CA SER A 11 24.32 -6.31 8.02
C SER A 11 23.16 -6.30 7.04
N GLY A 12 22.38 -7.38 6.99
CA GLY A 12 21.20 -7.51 6.12
C GLY A 12 20.05 -6.55 6.48
N VAL A 13 20.35 -5.47 7.22
CA VAL A 13 19.41 -4.44 7.64
C VAL A 13 19.59 -3.25 6.71
N ILE A 14 18.63 -3.06 5.80
CA ILE A 14 18.53 -1.84 5.00
C ILE A 14 17.90 -0.76 5.88
N LYS A 15 18.63 0.34 6.12
CA LYS A 15 18.05 1.49 6.80
C LYS A 15 17.05 2.16 5.86
N LEU A 16 15.96 2.65 6.43
CA LEU A 16 14.94 3.37 5.67
C LEU A 16 15.47 4.66 5.03
N ALA A 17 16.51 5.27 5.61
CA ALA A 17 17.23 6.40 5.00
C ALA A 17 18.17 6.02 3.83
N LEU A 18 18.35 4.72 3.59
CA LEU A 18 19.14 4.16 2.48
C LEU A 18 18.23 3.44 1.45
N MET A 19 16.91 3.53 1.60
CA MET A 19 16.00 3.03 0.57
C MET A 19 15.93 4.04 -0.57
N ASP A 20 16.25 3.58 -1.78
CA ASP A 20 15.99 4.31 -3.01
C ASP A 20 14.65 3.89 -3.62
N VAL A 21 14.18 4.67 -4.60
CA VAL A 21 12.93 4.42 -5.34
C VAL A 21 12.87 3.05 -6.05
N SER A 22 14.04 2.44 -6.30
CA SER A 22 14.14 1.09 -6.86
C SER A 22 13.92 -0.01 -5.83
N MET A 23 14.01 0.29 -4.53
CA MET A 23 13.83 -0.68 -3.43
C MET A 23 12.41 -0.67 -2.89
N GLY A 24 11.75 0.48 -2.88
CA GLY A 24 10.39 0.61 -2.38
C GLY A 24 9.96 2.07 -2.26
N VAL A 25 8.78 2.25 -1.67
CA VAL A 25 8.17 3.56 -1.44
C VAL A 25 7.77 3.69 0.03
N ARG A 26 7.99 4.87 0.62
CA ARG A 26 7.35 5.23 1.89
C ARG A 26 5.93 5.69 1.65
N MET A 27 4.96 4.95 2.17
CA MET A 27 3.58 5.40 2.27
C MET A 27 3.41 6.28 3.52
N GLN A 28 2.81 7.45 3.35
CA GLN A 28 2.42 8.31 4.47
C GLN A 28 0.89 8.27 4.63
N GLY A 29 0.46 7.88 5.84
CA GLY A 29 -0.96 7.90 6.24
C GLY A 29 -1.57 9.29 6.21
N VAL A 30 -2.89 9.34 6.21
CA VAL A 30 -3.63 10.61 6.21
C VAL A 30 -3.52 11.29 7.56
N ASP A 31 -3.67 10.51 8.65
CA ASP A 31 -3.58 10.97 10.04
C ASP A 31 -2.56 10.15 10.86
N GLU A 32 -2.09 10.74 11.96
CA GLU A 32 -1.14 10.11 12.89
C GLU A 32 -1.68 8.85 13.58
N LEU A 33 -3.01 8.77 13.71
CA LEU A 33 -3.73 7.67 14.38
C LEU A 33 -4.39 6.69 13.42
N ASP A 34 -4.20 6.87 12.11
CA ASP A 34 -4.85 6.11 11.04
C ASP A 34 -4.32 4.67 10.93
N HIS A 35 -3.18 4.37 11.58
CA HIS A 35 -2.56 3.04 11.66
C HIS A 35 -2.61 2.26 10.33
N VAL A 36 -2.39 2.98 9.22
CA VAL A 36 -2.33 2.41 7.87
C VAL A 36 -1.19 1.40 7.77
N GLY A 37 -1.46 0.30 7.08
CA GLY A 37 -0.53 -0.82 6.97
C GLY A 37 -0.82 -1.98 7.91
N TYR A 38 -2.03 -2.04 8.47
CA TYR A 38 -2.48 -3.18 9.27
C TYR A 38 -2.72 -4.41 8.38
N GLY A 39 -3.49 -4.23 7.31
CA GLY A 39 -3.61 -5.16 6.20
C GLY A 39 -2.88 -4.61 4.98
N VAL A 40 -2.02 -5.43 4.36
CA VAL A 40 -1.36 -5.07 3.11
C VAL A 40 -1.51 -6.21 2.11
N GLY A 41 -2.07 -5.90 0.95
CA GLY A 41 -2.19 -6.81 -0.19
C GLY A 41 -1.68 -6.14 -1.45
N GLY A 42 -1.23 -6.92 -2.42
CA GLY A 42 -0.76 -6.39 -3.70
C GLY A 42 -0.63 -7.46 -4.78
N GLY A 43 -0.20 -7.05 -5.97
CA GLY A 43 -0.02 -7.95 -7.11
C GLY A 43 -1.30 -8.19 -7.91
N MET A 44 -2.22 -7.23 -7.87
CA MET A 44 -3.53 -7.30 -8.51
C MET A 44 -3.80 -6.01 -9.26
N ASP A 45 -4.43 -6.08 -10.41
CA ASP A 45 -4.70 -4.92 -11.28
C ASP A 45 -6.20 -4.61 -11.23
N VAL A 46 -6.62 -3.61 -10.45
CA VAL A 46 -8.03 -3.27 -10.24
C VAL A 46 -8.58 -2.30 -11.27
N ASN A 47 -7.68 -1.60 -11.99
CA ASN A 47 -8.06 -0.57 -12.96
C ASN A 47 -7.83 -1.03 -14.41
N GLY A 48 -7.17 -2.17 -14.62
CA GLY A 48 -6.90 -2.79 -15.92
C GLY A 48 -5.79 -2.11 -16.70
N ASP A 49 -4.86 -1.42 -16.02
CA ASP A 49 -3.78 -0.68 -16.68
C ASP A 49 -2.53 -1.54 -16.96
N GLY A 50 -2.54 -2.80 -16.51
CA GLY A 50 -1.45 -3.75 -16.66
C GLY A 50 -0.38 -3.66 -15.56
N PHE A 51 -0.54 -2.79 -14.57
CA PHE A 51 0.32 -2.70 -13.40
C PHE A 51 -0.34 -3.30 -12.16
N GLY A 52 0.48 -3.88 -11.28
CA GLY A 52 -0.01 -4.37 -9.99
C GLY A 52 -0.25 -3.22 -9.02
N ASP A 53 -1.47 -3.14 -8.52
CA ASP A 53 -1.93 -2.20 -7.50
C ASP A 53 -1.61 -2.70 -6.09
N LEU A 54 -1.62 -1.76 -5.15
CA LEU A 54 -1.44 -2.02 -3.73
C LEU A 54 -2.72 -1.67 -2.97
N LEU A 55 -3.18 -2.60 -2.15
CA LEU A 55 -4.27 -2.40 -1.20
C LEU A 55 -3.70 -2.32 0.21
N VAL A 56 -4.02 -1.23 0.91
CA VAL A 56 -3.57 -0.98 2.27
C VAL A 56 -4.79 -0.67 3.13
N SER A 57 -4.94 -1.33 4.27
CA SER A 57 -5.95 -1.00 5.26
C SER A 57 -5.36 -0.48 6.55
N GLY A 58 -6.13 0.35 7.23
CA GLY A 58 -5.86 0.89 8.55
C GLY A 58 -7.07 0.64 9.45
N HIS A 59 -6.80 0.20 10.68
CA HIS A 59 -7.82 0.10 11.72
C HIS A 59 -7.92 1.41 12.54
N GLY A 60 -7.13 2.41 12.17
CA GLY A 60 -7.05 3.69 12.85
C GLY A 60 -8.08 4.69 12.36
N GLY A 61 -8.35 5.68 13.18
CA GLY A 61 -9.33 6.74 12.91
C GLY A 61 -9.44 7.66 14.11
N VAL A 62 -9.63 8.96 13.86
CA VAL A 62 -9.75 9.98 14.91
C VAL A 62 -11.22 10.30 15.21
N GLY A 63 -11.65 10.06 16.45
CA GLY A 63 -12.98 10.44 16.95
C GLY A 63 -13.98 9.29 17.08
N GLU A 64 -15.27 9.62 17.28
CA GLU A 64 -16.39 8.69 17.56
C GLU A 64 -16.75 7.75 16.38
N ALA A 65 -15.93 7.79 15.32
CA ALA A 65 -16.14 7.16 14.04
C ALA A 65 -14.87 6.42 13.60
N SER A 66 -14.29 5.59 14.49
CA SER A 66 -13.21 4.64 14.18
C SER A 66 -13.72 3.50 13.27
N PHE A 67 -14.31 3.88 12.14
CA PHE A 67 -14.57 3.00 11.02
C PHE A 67 -13.26 3.01 10.26
N GLY A 68 -12.57 1.87 10.21
CA GLY A 68 -11.26 1.82 9.55
C GLY A 68 -11.32 2.40 8.14
N GLU A 69 -10.15 2.68 7.57
CA GLU A 69 -10.02 3.17 6.20
C GLU A 69 -9.20 2.18 5.37
N ALA A 70 -9.55 2.04 4.09
CA ALA A 70 -8.78 1.25 3.15
C ALA A 70 -8.43 2.10 1.94
N TYR A 71 -7.27 1.87 1.37
CA TYR A 71 -6.72 2.66 0.27
C TYR A 71 -6.23 1.73 -0.82
N VAL A 72 -6.70 1.96 -2.03
CA VAL A 72 -6.20 1.29 -3.23
C VAL A 72 -5.29 2.28 -3.94
N VAL A 73 -4.04 1.90 -4.16
CA VAL A 73 -3.02 2.71 -4.84
C VAL A 73 -2.70 2.06 -6.17
N PHE A 74 -2.94 2.78 -7.26
CA PHE A 74 -2.73 2.26 -8.62
C PHE A 74 -1.24 2.18 -8.95
N GLY A 75 -0.82 1.00 -9.41
CA GLY A 75 0.52 0.72 -9.90
C GLY A 75 0.85 1.58 -11.11
N ARG A 76 2.15 1.87 -11.32
CA ARG A 76 2.58 2.62 -12.51
C ARG A 76 4.02 2.30 -12.89
N GLY A 77 4.31 2.37 -14.19
CA GLY A 77 5.66 2.12 -14.72
C GLY A 77 6.70 3.16 -14.33
N GLU A 78 6.29 4.39 -14.01
CA GLU A 78 7.19 5.46 -13.56
C GLU A 78 7.59 5.33 -12.08
N GLY A 79 6.96 4.42 -11.32
CA GLY A 79 7.13 4.28 -9.88
C GLY A 79 6.46 5.39 -9.06
N PHE A 80 6.65 5.36 -7.73
CA PHE A 80 5.98 6.29 -6.79
C PHE A 80 6.90 7.35 -6.18
N GLY A 81 8.18 7.39 -6.59
CA GLY A 81 9.18 8.26 -5.97
C GLY A 81 9.61 7.80 -4.57
N GLU A 82 10.27 8.67 -3.80
CA GLU A 82 10.76 8.35 -2.45
C GLU A 82 9.63 8.22 -1.43
N SER A 83 8.54 8.97 -1.63
CA SER A 83 7.38 8.99 -0.76
C SER A 83 6.09 9.18 -1.55
N PHE A 84 5.04 8.47 -1.15
CA PHE A 84 3.70 8.60 -1.70
C PHE A 84 2.70 8.94 -0.59
N GLY A 85 1.93 10.01 -0.79
CA GLY A 85 0.90 10.44 0.15
C GLY A 85 -0.45 9.86 -0.22
N LEU A 86 -1.11 9.16 0.70
CA LEU A 86 -2.48 8.65 0.50
C LEU A 86 -3.51 9.78 0.32
N THR A 87 -3.19 11.00 0.76
CA THR A 87 -3.99 12.20 0.52
C THR A 87 -3.99 12.67 -0.95
N THR A 88 -3.12 12.11 -1.79
CA THR A 88 -3.02 12.44 -3.23
C THR A 88 -3.92 11.60 -4.13
N LEU A 89 -4.65 10.63 -3.55
CA LEU A 89 -5.56 9.75 -4.26
C LEU A 89 -6.71 10.56 -4.85
N ASP A 90 -6.88 10.48 -6.17
CA ASP A 90 -7.85 11.28 -6.93
C ASP A 90 -9.04 10.45 -7.46
N GLY A 91 -8.96 9.13 -7.33
CA GLY A 91 -9.93 8.17 -7.84
C GLY A 91 -9.81 7.88 -9.33
N ARG A 92 -8.84 8.44 -10.06
CA ARG A 92 -8.65 8.16 -11.48
C ARG A 92 -7.27 7.62 -11.82
N MET A 93 -6.21 8.32 -11.42
CA MET A 93 -4.84 7.97 -11.84
C MET A 93 -4.02 7.38 -10.71
N ASN A 94 -4.23 7.86 -9.48
CA ASN A 94 -3.39 7.48 -8.35
C ASN A 94 -4.02 6.39 -7.47
N GLY A 95 -5.31 6.12 -7.65
CA GLY A 95 -6.10 5.20 -6.82
C GLY A 95 -7.19 5.93 -6.03
N PHE A 96 -7.83 5.25 -5.09
CA PHE A 96 -8.97 5.77 -4.32
C PHE A 96 -8.95 5.31 -2.87
N ALA A 97 -9.58 6.09 -2.00
CA ALA A 97 -9.83 5.74 -0.61
C ALA A 97 -11.24 5.16 -0.43
N VAL A 98 -11.36 4.21 0.47
CA VAL A 98 -12.59 3.54 0.89
C VAL A 98 -12.79 3.83 2.37
N ALA A 99 -13.70 4.73 2.67
CA ALA A 99 -14.06 5.08 4.04
C ALA A 99 -15.07 4.06 4.60
N GLY A 100 -14.86 3.63 5.84
CA GLY A 100 -15.79 2.77 6.55
C GLY A 100 -17.12 3.48 6.86
N VAL A 101 -18.19 2.70 7.06
CA VAL A 101 -19.51 3.22 7.44
C VAL A 101 -19.85 2.86 8.89
N VAL A 102 -20.74 3.65 9.51
CA VAL A 102 -21.20 3.41 10.89
C VAL A 102 -21.78 2.00 11.03
N GLY A 103 -21.13 1.16 11.84
CA GLY A 103 -21.54 -0.24 12.06
C GLY A 103 -21.11 -1.22 10.97
N GLY A 104 -20.29 -0.80 10.00
CA GLY A 104 -19.81 -1.61 8.88
C GLY A 104 -18.59 -2.51 9.16
N GLY A 105 -18.02 -2.44 10.37
CA GLY A 105 -16.80 -3.15 10.74
C GLY A 105 -15.54 -2.29 10.63
N VAL A 106 -14.40 -2.90 10.96
CA VAL A 106 -13.06 -2.33 10.82
C VAL A 106 -12.35 -3.11 9.72
N PHE A 107 -11.69 -2.42 8.78
CA PHE A 107 -11.00 -3.04 7.64
C PHE A 107 -9.71 -3.76 8.09
N GLU A 108 -9.85 -4.84 8.86
CA GLU A 108 -8.75 -5.57 9.48
C GLU A 108 -8.03 -6.50 8.50
N SER A 109 -8.70 -6.90 7.41
CA SER A 109 -8.14 -7.86 6.47
C SER A 109 -8.34 -7.43 5.03
N VAL A 110 -7.33 -7.69 4.21
CA VAL A 110 -7.34 -7.43 2.77
C VAL A 110 -6.84 -8.65 2.02
N ALA A 111 -7.47 -8.98 0.90
CA ALA A 111 -7.06 -10.08 0.04
C ALA A 111 -7.38 -9.81 -1.44
N SER A 112 -6.58 -10.38 -2.34
CA SER A 112 -6.89 -10.40 -3.76
C SER A 112 -7.95 -11.48 -4.05
N ALA A 113 -9.06 -11.11 -4.68
CA ALA A 113 -10.08 -12.06 -5.13
C ALA A 113 -9.76 -12.64 -6.52
N GLY A 114 -8.83 -12.02 -7.25
CA GLY A 114 -8.63 -12.29 -8.69
C GLY A 114 -9.82 -11.79 -9.50
N ASP A 115 -10.00 -12.31 -10.71
CA ASP A 115 -11.19 -12.07 -11.53
C ASP A 115 -12.36 -12.93 -11.01
N PHE A 116 -12.97 -12.48 -9.92
CA PHE A 116 -14.10 -13.12 -9.28
C PHE A 116 -15.39 -12.90 -10.07
N ASN A 117 -15.51 -11.76 -10.75
CA ASN A 117 -16.71 -11.43 -11.53
C ASN A 117 -16.71 -12.06 -12.94
N GLY A 118 -15.57 -12.57 -13.42
CA GLY A 118 -15.39 -13.26 -14.69
C GLY A 118 -15.29 -12.33 -15.91
N ASP A 119 -15.00 -11.04 -15.73
CA ASP A 119 -14.93 -10.04 -16.80
C ASP A 119 -13.60 -10.04 -17.57
N LYS A 120 -12.59 -10.77 -17.06
CA LYS A 120 -11.25 -10.93 -17.63
C LYS A 120 -10.49 -9.63 -17.87
N ASN A 121 -10.92 -8.53 -17.28
CA ASN A 121 -10.26 -7.23 -17.40
C ASN A 121 -9.49 -6.90 -16.13
N VAL A 122 -10.14 -6.97 -14.97
CA VAL A 122 -9.57 -6.50 -13.71
C VAL A 122 -9.65 -7.56 -12.62
N SER A 123 -8.80 -7.43 -11.62
CA SER A 123 -8.85 -8.22 -10.39
C SER A 123 -9.70 -7.49 -9.34
N GLU A 124 -10.53 -8.23 -8.63
CA GLU A 124 -11.29 -7.72 -7.49
C GLU A 124 -10.49 -7.74 -6.18
N VAL A 125 -10.84 -6.79 -5.32
CA VAL A 125 -10.38 -6.66 -3.93
C VAL A 125 -11.40 -7.22 -2.95
N LEU A 126 -10.94 -8.01 -1.98
CA LEU A 126 -11.68 -8.32 -0.76
C LEU A 126 -11.17 -7.45 0.38
N ILE A 127 -12.10 -6.82 1.09
CA ILE A 127 -11.83 -6.06 2.31
C ILE A 127 -12.80 -6.57 3.36
N GLY A 128 -12.29 -6.95 4.53
CA GLY A 128 -13.04 -7.55 5.64
C GLY A 128 -12.86 -6.80 6.94
#